data_AF-A0A3S4TN84-F1
#
_entry.id   AF-A0A3S4TN84-F1
#
_cell.length_a   1.000
_cell.length_b   1.000
_cell.length_c   1.000
_cell.angle_alpha   90.00
_cell.angle_beta   90.00
_cell.angle_gamma   90.00
#
_symmetry.space_group_name_H-M   'P 1'
#
loop_
_entity.id
_entity.type
_entity.pdbx_description
1 polymer ?
#
loop_
_entity_poly.entity_id
_entity_poly.type
_entity_poly.pdbx_seq_one_letter_code
_entity_poly.pdbx_strand_id
1 'polypeptide(L)'
;MIVFNIDSAAYICDMLKNKSEKPNISIFFNDGLQLQQVTGFNNIEEYFDVNGMTQTVITGYKILLNEGNELTIKLDGTKNRVMPFTSKTTEKSDFGISNKVSKYLF
;
A
#
# COMPACT_ATOMS: atom_id res chain seq x y z
N MET A 1 14.10 -12.49 7.12
CA MET A 1 13.14 -11.39 7.37
C MET A 1 13.78 -10.11 6.87
N ILE A 2 13.03 -9.29 6.12
CA ILE A 2 13.47 -7.97 5.66
C ILE A 2 12.53 -6.93 6.26
N VAL A 3 13.07 -5.84 6.80
CA VAL A 3 12.30 -4.69 7.29
C VAL A 3 12.78 -3.46 6.53
N PHE A 4 11.84 -2.67 6.01
CA PHE A 4 12.17 -1.46 5.24
C PHE A 4 11.27 -0.30 5.65
N ASN A 5 11.75 0.93 5.45
CA ASN A 5 11.02 2.16 5.72
C ASN A 5 10.67 2.88 4.40
N ILE A 6 10.04 4.06 4.51
CA ILE A 6 9.66 4.89 3.35
C ILE A 6 10.86 5.23 2.45
N ASP A 7 12.04 5.52 3.02
CA ASP A 7 13.25 5.87 2.28
C ASP A 7 13.76 4.71 1.42
N SER A 8 13.61 3.48 1.94
CA SER A 8 14.06 2.26 1.29
C SER A 8 12.98 1.63 0.40
N ALA A 9 11.76 2.19 0.38
CA ALA A 9 10.61 1.59 -0.30
C ALA A 9 10.81 1.49 -1.82
N ALA A 10 11.46 2.47 -2.43
CA ALA A 10 11.76 2.45 -3.87
C ALA A 10 12.70 1.30 -4.25
N TYR A 11 13.70 1.01 -3.41
CA TYR A 11 14.65 -0.10 -3.63
C TYR A 11 13.98 -1.46 -3.45
N ILE A 12 13.15 -1.61 -2.42
CA ILE A 12 12.38 -2.83 -2.18
C ILE A 12 11.38 -3.07 -3.31
N CYS A 13 10.78 -2.02 -3.85
CA CYS A 13 9.90 -2.11 -5.01
C CYS A 13 10.62 -2.66 -6.23
N ASP A 14 11.84 -2.21 -6.51
CA ASP A 14 12.64 -2.70 -7.63
C ASP A 14 13.05 -4.18 -7.42
N MET A 15 13.41 -4.53 -6.19
CA MET A 15 13.68 -5.92 -5.81
C MET A 15 12.45 -6.83 -6.01
N LEU A 16 11.25 -6.36 -5.65
CA LEU A 16 10.00 -7.09 -5.81
C LEU A 16 9.59 -7.22 -7.28
N LYS A 17 9.80 -6.18 -8.08
CA LYS A 17 9.55 -6.19 -9.52
C LYS A 17 10.39 -7.25 -10.24
N ASN A 18 11.67 -7.38 -9.89
CA ASN A 18 12.59 -8.30 -10.56
C ASN A 18 12.41 -9.77 -10.14
N LYS A 19 11.62 -10.05 -9.09
CA LYS A 19 11.30 -11.43 -8.68
C LYS A 19 9.91 -11.83 -9.16
N SER A 20 9.88 -12.71 -10.16
CA SER A 20 8.65 -13.31 -10.68
C SER A 20 7.94 -14.25 -9.69
N GLU A 21 8.58 -14.60 -8.58
CA GLU A 21 8.04 -15.52 -7.57
C GLU A 21 8.04 -14.85 -6.19
N LYS A 22 6.99 -15.15 -5.40
CA LYS A 22 6.87 -14.70 -4.01
C LYS A 22 8.19 -15.03 -3.29
N PRO A 23 8.93 -14.02 -2.80
CA PRO A 23 10.13 -14.30 -2.05
C PRO A 23 9.73 -15.16 -0.85
N ASN A 24 10.43 -16.27 -0.63
CA ASN A 24 10.28 -17.11 0.56
C ASN A 24 10.89 -16.41 1.80
N ILE A 25 10.67 -15.10 1.89
CA ILE A 25 11.24 -14.15 2.83
C ILE A 25 10.10 -13.25 3.26
N SER A 26 9.79 -13.25 4.56
CA SER A 26 8.83 -12.30 5.12
C SER A 26 9.40 -10.88 5.06
N ILE A 27 8.69 -10.00 4.36
CA ILE A 27 9.02 -8.58 4.21
C ILE A 27 8.04 -7.76 5.06
N PHE A 28 8.55 -6.79 5.81
CA PHE A 28 7.79 -5.91 6.66
C PHE A 28 8.09 -4.45 6.35
N PHE A 29 7.06 -3.61 6.30
CA PHE A 29 7.16 -2.17 6.22
C PHE A 29 7.12 -1.58 7.63
N ASN A 30 8.08 -0.72 7.94
CA ASN A 30 8.13 0.05 9.17
C ASN A 30 7.66 1.48 8.87
N ASP A 31 6.47 1.81 9.36
CA ASP A 31 5.89 3.15 9.27
C ASP A 31 6.33 4.07 10.43
N GLY A 32 7.31 3.64 11.23
CA GLY A 32 7.80 4.35 12.42
C GLY A 32 6.98 4.07 13.69
N LEU A 33 5.72 3.66 13.55
CA LEU A 33 4.83 3.29 14.65
C LEU A 33 4.66 1.77 14.79
N GLN A 34 4.52 1.06 13.66
CA GLN A 34 4.27 -0.37 13.65
C GLN A 34 4.90 -1.06 12.44
N LEU A 35 5.17 -2.36 12.60
CA LEU A 35 5.64 -3.24 11.54
C LEU A 35 4.46 -3.90 10.85
N GLN A 36 4.29 -3.61 9.57
CA GLN A 36 3.21 -4.17 8.76
C GLN A 36 3.79 -5.18 7.78
N GLN A 37 3.28 -6.42 7.79
CA GLN A 37 3.74 -7.44 6.86
C GLN A 37 3.25 -7.13 5.45
N VAL A 38 4.14 -7.27 4.46
CA VAL A 38 3.77 -7.23 3.04
C VAL A 38 3.07 -8.52 2.67
N THR A 39 1.82 -8.41 2.21
CA THR A 39 0.96 -9.55 1.83
C THR A 39 0.89 -9.73 0.32
N GLY A 40 1.15 -8.68 -0.45
CA GLY A 40 1.08 -8.72 -1.91
C GLY A 40 1.78 -7.55 -2.60
N PHE A 41 1.94 -7.69 -3.92
CA PHE A 41 2.56 -6.72 -4.79
C PHE A 41 1.81 -6.70 -6.12
N ASN A 42 1.31 -5.53 -6.53
CA ASN A 42 0.53 -5.34 -7.75
C ASN A 42 1.14 -4.22 -8.60
N ASN A 43 1.05 -4.36 -9.92
CA ASN A 43 1.41 -3.29 -10.85
C ASN A 43 0.22 -2.34 -11.04
N ILE A 44 0.51 -1.05 -11.18
CA ILE A 44 -0.45 -0.04 -11.59
C ILE A 44 -0.21 0.21 -13.08
N GLU A 45 -1.19 -0.16 -13.89
CA GLU A 45 -1.16 -0.06 -15.34
C GLU A 45 -2.23 0.93 -15.79
N GLU A 46 -1.85 1.85 -16.67
CA GLU A 46 -2.78 2.73 -17.35
C GLU A 46 -2.93 2.29 -18.81
N TYR A 47 -4.18 2.27 -19.25
CA TYR A 47 -4.59 1.89 -20.58
C TYR A 47 -4.94 3.14 -21.37
N PHE A 48 -4.34 3.30 -22.54
CA PHE A 48 -4.62 4.42 -23.43
C PHE A 48 -4.71 3.92 -24.87
N ASP A 49 -5.61 4.53 -25.64
CA ASP A 49 -5.80 4.21 -27.05
C ASP A 49 -4.94 5.16 -27.90
N VAL A 50 -4.09 4.59 -28.75
CA VAL A 50 -3.35 5.35 -29.75
C VAL A 50 -3.63 4.75 -31.11
N ASN A 51 -4.26 5.53 -31.99
CA ASN A 51 -4.58 5.14 -33.37
C ASN A 51 -5.37 3.82 -33.47
N GLY A 52 -6.29 3.54 -32.53
CA GLY A 52 -7.09 2.31 -32.53
C GLY A 52 -6.35 1.07 -32.00
N MET A 53 -5.18 1.26 -31.37
CA MET A 53 -4.45 0.24 -30.65
C MET A 53 -4.41 0.59 -29.16
N THR A 54 -4.96 -0.30 -28.33
CA THR A 54 -4.82 -0.21 -26.87
C THR A 54 -3.38 -0.47 -26.48
N GLN A 55 -2.75 0.51 -25.85
CA GLN A 55 -1.44 0.38 -25.24
C GLN A 55 -1.59 0.40 -23.71
N THR A 56 -0.73 -0.40 -23.06
CA THR A 56 -0.66 -0.51 -21.60
C THR A 56 0.70 -0.01 -21.16
N VAL A 57 0.74 0.98 -20.27
CA VAL A 57 1.97 1.46 -19.64
C VAL A 57 1.87 1.28 -18.14
N ILE A 58 2.94 0.76 -17.55
CA ILE A 58 3.07 0.64 -16.09
C ILE A 58 3.41 2.03 -15.55
N THR A 59 2.48 2.64 -14.82
CA THR A 59 2.65 3.98 -14.22
C THR A 59 2.98 3.92 -12.73
N GLY A 60 3.00 2.72 -12.13
CA GLY A 60 3.44 2.54 -10.76
C GLY A 60 3.33 1.11 -10.24
N TYR A 61 3.55 0.98 -8.94
CA TYR A 61 3.48 -0.25 -8.18
C TYR A 61 2.72 -0.01 -6.87
N LYS A 62 2.02 -1.05 -6.42
CA LYS A 62 1.25 -1.05 -5.18
C LYS A 62 1.68 -2.22 -4.31
N ILE A 63 2.18 -1.90 -3.13
CA ILE A 63 2.54 -2.88 -2.10
C ILE A 63 1.35 -2.98 -1.14
N LEU A 64 0.81 -4.19 -1.01
CA LEU A 64 -0.28 -4.50 -0.09
C LEU A 64 0.30 -4.91 1.26
N LEU A 65 -0.16 -4.27 2.32
CA LEU A 65 0.25 -4.51 3.69
C LEU A 65 -0.87 -5.19 4.46
N ASN A 66 -0.53 -5.68 5.66
CA ASN A 66 -1.53 -6.20 6.58
C ASN A 66 -2.53 -5.10 7.00
N GLU A 67 -3.73 -5.49 7.42
CA GLU A 67 -4.81 -4.58 7.83
C GLU A 67 -5.41 -3.70 6.71
N GLY A 68 -5.16 -4.04 5.43
CA GLY A 68 -5.74 -3.31 4.30
C GLY A 68 -5.02 -2.00 3.96
N ASN A 69 -3.87 -1.76 4.58
CA ASN A 69 -2.99 -0.65 4.24
C ASN A 69 -2.28 -0.90 2.90
N GLU A 70 -2.03 0.18 2.16
CA GLU A 70 -1.41 0.10 0.85
C GLU A 70 -0.35 1.19 0.68
N LEU A 71 0.81 0.80 0.16
CA LEU A 71 1.88 1.72 -0.20
C LEU A 71 1.94 1.81 -1.73
N THR A 72 1.65 3.00 -2.25
CA THR A 72 1.67 3.27 -3.70
C THR A 72 2.97 3.97 -4.08
N ILE A 73 3.65 3.44 -5.08
CA ILE A 73 4.90 3.98 -5.63
C ILE A 73 4.62 4.30 -7.10
N LYS A 74 4.61 5.58 -7.46
CA LYS A 74 4.39 6.01 -8.86
C LYS A 74 5.72 6.16 -9.58
N LEU A 75 5.73 5.78 -10.86
CA LEU A 75 6.84 5.98 -11.77
C LEU A 75 6.64 7.31 -12.47
N ASP A 76 7.42 8.33 -12.08
CA ASP A 76 7.43 9.63 -12.73
C ASP A 76 8.68 9.69 -13.64
N GLY A 77 8.55 9.13 -14.84
CA GLY A 77 9.67 8.98 -15.79
C GLY A 77 10.78 8.07 -15.26
N THR A 78 11.94 8.65 -14.93
CA THR A 78 13.13 7.93 -14.39
C THR A 78 13.21 7.91 -12.86
N LYS A 79 12.27 8.56 -12.16
CA LYS A 79 12.30 8.66 -10.69
C LYS A 79 11.10 7.96 -10.06
N ASN A 80 11.39 7.01 -9.17
CA ASN A 80 10.37 6.37 -8.34
C ASN A 80 9.94 7.37 -7.27
N ARG A 81 8.68 7.84 -7.32
CA ARG A 81 8.13 8.74 -6.33
C ARG A 81 7.19 7.96 -5.42
N VAL A 82 7.64 7.76 -4.17
CA VAL A 82 6.81 7.12 -3.14
C VAL A 82 5.69 8.10 -2.78
N MET A 83 4.43 7.67 -2.96
CA MET A 83 3.30 8.49 -2.55
C MET A 83 3.14 8.41 -1.02
N PRO A 84 2.65 9.48 -0.38
CA PRO A 84 2.39 9.47 1.05
C PRO A 84 1.45 8.31 1.40
N PHE A 85 1.87 7.54 2.40
CA PHE A 85 1.15 6.39 2.91
C PHE A 85 -0.29 6.80 3.24
N THR A 86 -1.25 6.18 2.56
CA THR A 86 -2.67 6.38 2.86
C THR A 86 -3.08 5.23 3.74
N SER A 87 -2.83 5.35 5.04
CA SER A 87 -3.46 4.47 6.02
C SER A 87 -4.97 4.68 5.86
N LYS A 88 -5.69 3.66 5.39
CA LYS A 88 -7.11 3.60 5.70
C LYS A 88 -7.14 3.39 7.19
N THR A 89 -7.32 4.48 7.94
CA THR A 89 -7.76 4.41 9.31
C THR A 89 -9.02 3.56 9.26
N THR A 90 -8.90 2.26 9.58
CA THR A 90 -10.04 1.51 10.03
C THR A 90 -10.51 2.33 11.20
N GLU A 91 -11.60 3.07 11.00
CA GLU A 91 -12.32 3.70 12.08
C GLU A 91 -12.46 2.59 13.12
N LYS A 92 -11.69 2.68 14.21
CA LYS A 92 -12.01 1.92 15.39
C LYS A 92 -13.42 2.38 15.67
N SER A 93 -14.40 1.54 15.33
CA SER A 93 -15.74 1.67 15.87
C SER A 93 -15.55 1.46 17.36
N ASP A 94 -15.21 2.55 18.04
CA ASP A 94 -15.45 2.71 19.45
C ASP A 94 -16.95 2.44 19.55
N PHE A 95 -17.32 1.24 20.00
CA PHE A 95 -18.65 0.99 20.52
C PHE A 95 -18.76 1.73 21.86
N GLY A 96 -18.50 3.04 21.83
CA GLY A 96 -18.79 3.98 22.87
C GLY A 96 -20.28 3.89 23.09
N ILE A 97 -20.64 3.44 24.29
CA ILE A 97 -21.99 3.23 24.75
C ILE A 97 -22.85 4.41 24.28
N SER A 98 -23.83 4.13 23.42
CA SER A 98 -24.73 5.13 22.86
C SER A 98 -25.36 5.93 24.00
N ASN A 99 -25.00 7.21 24.10
CA ASN A 99 -25.49 8.15 25.12
C ASN A 99 -26.97 8.53 24.92
N LYS A 100 -27.76 7.66 24.26
CA LYS A 100 -29.21 7.79 24.08
C LYS A 100 -30.01 7.11 25.20
N VAL A 101 -29.39 6.22 26.00
CA VAL A 101 -30.08 5.50 27.08
C VAL A 101 -30.18 6.33 28.37
N SER A 102 -29.31 7.33 28.53
CA SER A 102 -29.32 8.27 29.66
C SER A 102 -30.57 9.16 29.74
N LYS A 103 -31.41 9.21 28.68
CA LYS A 103 -32.70 9.92 28.69
C LYS A 103 -33.86 9.14 29.33
N TYR A 104 -33.66 7.87 29.70
CA TYR A 104 -34.71 7.02 30.28
C TYR A 104 -34.42 6.61 31.74
N LEU A 105 -33.41 7.22 32.37
CA LEU A 105 -32.97 6.93 33.75
C LEU A 105 -33.43 7.98 34.79
N PHE A 106 -34.49 8.73 34.50
CA PHE A 106 -35.18 9.57 35.47
C PHE A 106 -36.66 9.25 35.50
#